data_AF-A0A0N9HR82-F1
#
_entry.id   AF-A0A0N9HR82-F1
#
_cell.length_a   1.000
_cell.length_b   1.000
_cell.length_c   1.000
_cell.angle_alpha   90.00
_cell.angle_beta   90.00
_cell.angle_gamma   90.00
#
_symmetry.space_group_name_H-M   'P 1'
#
loop_
_entity.id
_entity.type
_entity.pdbx_description
1 polymer ?
#
loop_
_entity_poly.entity_id
_entity_poly.type
_entity_poly.pdbx_seq_one_letter_code
_entity_poly.pdbx_strand_id
1 'polypeptide(L)'
;MTTATARIAAATEQTLTRLARLFPAPTPQAPPIKLGFVPLPLQSFDISSDLESLGCSHTTVRALNAIFAARQTSLRDSANSHCRAMLQKLAQLGIESGSPSLGHQDSLRRRFSKDYAEAVEGLGRRMLEEVNRARDRVEAGSATTDIGRGNFSAEVVEVLERA
;
A
#
# COMPACT_ATOMS: atom_id res chain seq x y z
N MET A 1 24.68 -37.12 40.29
CA MET A 1 23.31 -37.57 39.97
C MET A 1 22.81 -36.76 38.79
N THR A 2 22.70 -37.35 37.60
CA THR A 2 22.12 -36.68 36.43
C THR A 2 20.60 -36.62 36.61
N THR A 3 20.03 -35.43 36.58
CA THR A 3 18.60 -35.19 36.76
C THR A 3 17.79 -35.91 35.67
N ALA A 4 16.52 -36.23 35.95
CA ALA A 4 15.62 -36.87 34.98
C ALA A 4 15.53 -36.08 33.66
N THR A 5 15.63 -34.75 33.74
CA THR A 5 15.67 -33.84 32.59
C THR A 5 16.90 -34.04 31.69
N ALA A 6 18.09 -34.27 32.27
CA ALA A 6 19.31 -34.53 31.51
C ALA A 6 19.23 -35.86 30.75
N ARG A 7 18.56 -36.87 31.33
CA ARG A 7 18.33 -38.16 30.66
C ARG A 7 17.35 -38.05 29.50
N ILE A 8 16.28 -37.26 29.66
CA ILE A 8 15.31 -37.00 28.59
C ILE A 8 15.98 -36.24 27.44
N ALA A 9 16.76 -35.20 27.74
CA ALA A 9 17.48 -34.42 26.74
C ALA A 9 18.47 -35.28 25.93
N ALA A 10 19.23 -36.14 26.60
CA ALA A 10 20.15 -37.06 25.92
C ALA A 10 19.42 -38.07 25.03
N ALA A 11 18.27 -38.58 25.49
CA ALA A 11 17.46 -39.53 24.71
C ALA A 11 16.82 -38.86 23.48
N THR A 12 16.33 -37.62 23.61
CA THR A 12 15.78 -36.87 22.47
C THR A 12 16.86 -36.49 21.48
N GLU A 13 18.03 -36.04 21.93
CA GLU A 13 19.17 -35.74 21.07
C GLU A 13 19.65 -36.98 20.29
N GLN A 14 19.73 -38.13 20.95
CA GLN A 14 20.09 -39.39 20.31
C GLN A 14 19.07 -39.81 19.24
N THR A 15 17.78 -39.59 19.50
CA THR A 15 16.69 -39.90 18.56
C THR A 15 16.69 -38.96 17.36
N LEU A 16 16.85 -37.65 17.59
CA LEU A 16 16.95 -36.63 16.54
C LEU A 16 18.18 -36.87 15.65
N THR A 17 19.31 -37.24 16.25
CA THR A 17 20.55 -37.56 15.50
C THR A 17 20.37 -38.78 14.61
N ARG A 18 19.61 -39.80 15.06
CA ARG A 18 19.28 -40.97 14.22
C ARG A 18 18.34 -40.59 13.08
N LEU A 19 17.32 -39.78 13.35
CA LEU A 19 16.40 -39.28 12.32
C LEU A 19 17.15 -38.44 11.28
N ALA A 20 18.06 -37.57 11.69
CA ALA A 20 18.86 -36.74 10.79
C ALA A 20 19.72 -37.55 9.81
N ARG A 21 20.06 -38.82 10.12
CA ARG A 21 20.78 -39.73 9.22
C ARG A 21 19.88 -40.47 8.23
N LEU A 22 18.57 -40.52 8.48
CA LEU A 22 17.58 -41.14 7.59
C LEU A 22 17.11 -40.16 6.51
N PHE A 23 17.26 -38.86 6.74
CA PHE A 23 17.00 -37.85 5.73
C PHE A 23 18.29 -37.55 4.95
N PRO A 24 18.22 -37.45 3.61
CA PRO A 24 19.35 -36.97 2.84
C PRO A 24 19.74 -35.59 3.35
N ALA A 25 21.06 -35.33 3.45
CA ALA A 25 21.56 -34.01 3.80
C ALA A 25 20.89 -32.97 2.88
N PRO A 26 20.47 -31.80 3.42
CA PRO A 26 19.88 -30.76 2.59
C PRO A 26 20.87 -30.46 1.45
N THR A 27 20.43 -30.69 0.23
CA THR A 27 21.23 -30.40 -0.95
C THR A 27 21.58 -28.92 -0.94
N PRO A 28 22.82 -28.55 -1.32
CA PRO A 28 23.20 -27.15 -1.43
C PRO A 28 22.19 -26.45 -2.34
N GLN A 29 21.59 -25.38 -1.83
CA GLN A 29 20.60 -24.60 -2.56
C GLN A 29 21.19 -24.19 -3.91
N ALA A 30 20.51 -24.56 -5.00
CA ALA A 30 20.88 -24.14 -6.33
C ALA A 30 21.01 -22.60 -6.39
N PRO A 31 21.93 -22.06 -7.20
CA PRO A 31 22.06 -20.62 -7.34
C PRO A 31 20.71 -20.01 -7.73
N PRO A 32 20.37 -18.81 -7.22
CA PRO A 32 19.07 -18.21 -7.48
C PRO A 32 18.84 -18.04 -8.98
N ILE A 33 17.82 -18.71 -9.51
CA ILE A 33 17.40 -18.54 -10.90
C ILE A 33 17.00 -17.06 -11.08
N LYS A 34 17.68 -16.37 -12.00
CA LYS A 34 17.30 -15.01 -12.42
C LYS A 34 16.03 -15.12 -13.28
N LEU A 35 14.88 -15.20 -12.63
CA LEU A 35 13.59 -15.10 -13.32
C LEU A 35 13.47 -13.71 -13.95
N GLY A 36 13.33 -13.68 -15.28
CA GLY A 36 12.96 -12.46 -16.00
C GLY A 36 11.58 -11.99 -15.55
N PHE A 37 11.53 -10.96 -14.71
CA PHE A 37 10.26 -10.40 -14.25
C PHE A 37 9.72 -9.41 -15.28
N VAL A 38 8.55 -9.70 -15.84
CA VAL A 38 7.78 -8.74 -16.64
C VAL A 38 6.85 -7.95 -15.69
N PRO A 39 6.91 -6.60 -15.69
CA PRO A 39 6.02 -5.78 -14.89
C PRO A 39 4.54 -6.12 -15.07
N LEU A 40 3.77 -5.91 -14.01
CA LEU A 40 2.31 -6.05 -14.04
C LEU A 40 1.72 -4.94 -14.94
N PRO A 41 0.77 -5.26 -15.84
CA PRO A 41 0.08 -4.26 -16.67
C PRO A 41 -0.96 -3.50 -15.83
N LEU A 42 -0.49 -2.59 -14.96
CA LEU A 42 -1.32 -1.85 -14.01
C LEU A 42 -1.80 -0.53 -14.59
N GLN A 43 -3.11 -0.37 -14.72
CA GLN A 43 -3.75 0.83 -15.27
C GLN A 43 -3.59 2.05 -14.36
N SER A 44 -3.47 3.23 -14.95
CA SER A 44 -3.59 4.50 -14.26
C SER A 44 -5.02 5.01 -14.27
N PHE A 45 -5.43 5.61 -13.17
CA PHE A 45 -6.78 6.14 -12.96
C PHE A 45 -6.69 7.66 -12.81
N ASP A 46 -7.74 8.34 -13.23
CA ASP A 46 -7.91 9.78 -13.15
C ASP A 46 -9.18 10.08 -12.34
N ILE A 47 -9.11 11.05 -11.43
CA ILE A 47 -10.23 11.52 -10.61
C ILE A 47 -10.64 12.96 -10.94
N SER A 48 -10.12 13.54 -12.04
CA SER A 48 -10.39 14.94 -12.43
C SER A 48 -11.87 15.23 -12.57
N SER A 49 -12.59 14.41 -13.33
CA SER A 49 -14.03 14.59 -13.58
C SER A 49 -14.84 14.60 -12.30
N ASP A 50 -14.48 13.72 -11.35
CA ASP A 50 -15.17 13.62 -10.08
C ASP A 50 -14.89 14.86 -9.23
N LEU A 51 -13.63 15.32 -9.18
CA LEU A 51 -13.27 16.56 -8.46
C LEU A 51 -13.94 17.80 -9.04
N GLU A 52 -14.04 17.89 -10.37
CA GLU A 52 -14.77 18.96 -11.07
C GLU A 52 -16.26 18.94 -10.73
N SER A 53 -16.87 17.74 -10.66
CA SER A 53 -18.28 17.58 -10.27
C SER A 53 -18.56 18.03 -8.83
N LEU A 54 -17.55 17.99 -7.96
CA LEU A 54 -17.63 18.50 -6.58
C LEU A 54 -17.47 20.02 -6.49
N GLY A 55 -17.26 20.72 -7.62
CA GLY A 55 -17.08 22.17 -7.67
C GLY A 55 -15.64 22.62 -7.40
N CYS A 56 -14.65 21.72 -7.48
CA CYS A 56 -13.25 22.10 -7.31
C CYS A 56 -12.79 23.02 -8.45
N SER A 57 -12.01 24.05 -8.12
CA SER A 57 -11.34 24.86 -9.14
C SER A 57 -10.29 24.04 -9.89
N HIS A 58 -9.96 24.44 -11.12
CA HIS A 58 -8.95 23.77 -11.95
C HIS A 58 -7.57 23.65 -11.24
N THR A 59 -7.19 24.65 -10.44
CA THR A 59 -5.94 24.60 -9.66
C THR A 59 -5.98 23.54 -8.56
N THR A 60 -7.11 23.42 -7.86
CA THR A 60 -7.34 22.41 -6.83
C THR A 60 -7.42 21.01 -7.44
N VAL A 61 -8.13 20.85 -8.55
CA VAL A 61 -8.19 19.59 -9.32
C VAL A 61 -6.78 19.15 -9.66
N ARG A 62 -5.97 20.00 -10.31
CA ARG A 62 -4.58 19.68 -10.68
C ARG A 62 -3.73 19.26 -9.48
N ALA A 63 -3.84 19.96 -8.36
CA ALA A 63 -3.06 19.65 -7.15
C ALA A 63 -3.46 18.31 -6.55
N LEU A 64 -4.76 18.06 -6.39
CA LEU A 64 -5.28 16.80 -5.86
C LEU A 64 -4.96 15.62 -6.78
N ASN A 65 -5.04 15.83 -8.08
CA ASN A 65 -4.71 14.79 -9.06
C ASN A 65 -3.21 14.45 -9.07
N ALA A 66 -2.33 15.44 -8.87
CA ALA A 66 -0.90 15.19 -8.71
C ALA A 66 -0.61 14.35 -7.46
N ILE A 67 -1.29 14.63 -6.34
CA ILE A 67 -1.18 13.84 -5.11
C ILE A 67 -1.69 12.41 -5.35
N PHE A 68 -2.84 12.26 -6.02
CA PHE A 68 -3.41 10.96 -6.36
C PHE A 68 -2.46 10.14 -7.25
N ALA A 69 -1.92 10.74 -8.31
CA ALA A 69 -0.97 10.10 -9.22
C ALA A 69 0.33 9.67 -8.52
N ALA A 70 0.86 10.49 -7.61
CA ALA A 70 2.04 10.14 -6.81
C ALA A 70 1.77 8.91 -5.93
N ARG A 71 0.60 8.85 -5.27
CA ARG A 71 0.21 7.71 -4.46
C ARG A 71 -0.07 6.46 -5.30
N GLN A 72 -0.69 6.60 -6.46
CA GLN A 72 -0.90 5.50 -7.41
C GLN A 72 0.43 4.91 -7.89
N THR A 73 1.43 5.76 -8.14
CA THR A 73 2.78 5.31 -8.52
C THR A 73 3.40 4.47 -7.40
N SER A 74 3.31 4.92 -6.14
CA SER A 74 3.77 4.15 -4.98
C SER A 74 3.06 2.79 -4.84
N LEU A 75 1.75 2.74 -5.09
CA LEU A 75 0.99 1.49 -5.09
C LEU A 75 1.44 0.55 -6.22
N ARG A 76 1.68 1.09 -7.41
CA ARG A 76 2.16 0.34 -8.58
C ARG A 76 3.52 -0.30 -8.29
N ASP A 77 4.44 0.45 -7.72
CA ASP A 77 5.78 -0.02 -7.39
C ASP A 77 5.74 -1.09 -6.30
N SER A 78 4.90 -0.89 -5.28
CA SER A 78 4.66 -1.87 -4.21
C SER A 78 4.11 -3.19 -4.76
N ALA A 79 3.10 -3.14 -5.62
CA ALA A 79 2.50 -4.33 -6.22
C ALA A 79 3.52 -5.12 -7.08
N ASN A 80 4.31 -4.41 -7.90
CA ASN A 80 5.36 -5.03 -8.71
C ASN A 80 6.47 -5.65 -7.86
N SER A 81 6.92 -4.93 -6.82
CA SER A 81 7.98 -5.40 -5.92
C SER A 81 7.55 -6.65 -5.15
N HIS A 82 6.34 -6.65 -4.57
CA HIS A 82 5.83 -7.81 -3.84
C HIS A 82 5.56 -9.01 -4.75
N CYS A 83 5.00 -8.78 -5.94
CA CYS A 83 4.80 -9.84 -6.92
C CYS A 83 6.14 -10.49 -7.31
N ARG A 84 7.16 -9.67 -7.62
CA ARG A 84 8.51 -10.15 -7.92
C ARG A 84 9.12 -10.95 -6.77
N ALA A 85 9.06 -10.42 -5.55
CA ALA A 85 9.61 -11.08 -4.37
C ALA A 85 8.94 -12.44 -4.11
N MET A 86 7.62 -12.53 -4.30
CA MET A 86 6.91 -13.81 -4.15
C MET A 86 7.25 -14.82 -5.24
N LEU A 87 7.36 -14.38 -6.51
CA LEU A 87 7.79 -15.25 -7.60
C LEU A 87 9.20 -15.80 -7.37
N GLN A 88 10.12 -14.97 -6.85
CA GLN A 88 11.46 -15.41 -6.49
C GLN A 88 11.45 -16.44 -5.35
N LYS A 89 10.63 -16.23 -4.32
CA LYS A 89 10.47 -17.21 -3.23
C LYS A 89 9.91 -18.55 -3.74
N LEU A 90 8.91 -18.51 -4.63
CA LEU A 90 8.37 -19.73 -5.24
C LEU A 90 9.42 -20.48 -6.06
N ALA A 91 10.30 -19.77 -6.77
CA ALA A 91 11.40 -20.38 -7.51
C ALA A 91 12.45 -21.03 -6.58
N GLN A 92 12.76 -20.38 -5.46
CA GLN A 92 13.71 -20.89 -4.46
C GLN A 92 13.21 -22.14 -3.73
N LEU A 93 11.91 -22.35 -3.64
CA LEU A 93 11.31 -23.52 -3.00
C LEU A 93 11.43 -24.81 -3.84
N GLY A 94 12.14 -24.78 -4.97
CA GLY A 94 12.52 -26.00 -5.67
C GLY A 94 11.34 -26.82 -6.15
N ILE A 95 10.26 -26.16 -6.62
CA ILE A 95 9.23 -26.81 -7.44
C ILE A 95 9.87 -27.09 -8.82
N GLU A 96 10.92 -27.91 -8.84
CA GLU A 96 11.70 -28.32 -10.02
C GLU A 96 11.26 -29.68 -10.57
N SER A 97 10.27 -30.32 -9.96
CA SER A 97 9.66 -31.55 -10.50
C SER A 97 8.48 -31.22 -11.43
N GLY A 98 8.81 -30.62 -12.58
CA GLY A 98 7.85 -30.32 -13.65
C GLY A 98 7.21 -28.94 -13.50
N SER A 99 7.66 -27.98 -14.31
CA SER A 99 7.07 -26.64 -14.51
C SER A 99 6.47 -26.03 -13.23
N PRO A 100 7.22 -25.24 -12.44
CA PRO A 100 6.60 -24.44 -11.39
C PRO A 100 5.45 -23.65 -12.02
N SER A 101 4.24 -24.06 -11.69
CA SER A 101 3.13 -24.02 -12.64
C SER A 101 2.84 -22.60 -13.11
N LEU A 102 2.70 -22.42 -14.42
CA LEU A 102 2.13 -21.21 -15.03
C LEU A 102 0.92 -20.70 -14.23
N GLY A 103 0.10 -21.62 -13.69
CA GLY A 103 -1.01 -21.32 -12.80
C GLY A 103 -0.65 -20.54 -11.53
N HIS A 104 0.46 -20.83 -10.84
CA HIS A 104 0.87 -20.06 -9.66
C HIS A 104 1.35 -18.66 -10.06
N GLN A 105 2.12 -18.55 -11.15
CA GLN A 105 2.59 -17.25 -11.63
C GLN A 105 1.42 -16.36 -12.05
N ASP A 106 0.50 -16.89 -12.84
CA ASP A 106 -0.70 -16.17 -13.28
C ASP A 106 -1.60 -15.82 -12.09
N SER A 107 -1.75 -16.71 -11.12
CA SER A 107 -2.53 -16.44 -9.91
C SER A 107 -1.95 -15.29 -9.10
N LEU A 108 -0.63 -15.23 -8.93
CA LEU A 108 0.02 -14.11 -8.26
C LEU A 108 -0.14 -12.81 -9.05
N ARG A 109 0.04 -12.84 -10.37
CA ARG A 109 -0.12 -11.64 -11.20
C ARG A 109 -1.55 -11.12 -11.14
N ARG A 110 -2.56 -11.99 -11.23
CA ARG A 110 -3.97 -11.63 -11.08
C ARG A 110 -4.27 -11.05 -9.71
N ARG A 111 -3.78 -11.71 -8.64
CA ARG A 111 -3.95 -11.24 -7.27
C ARG A 111 -3.39 -9.84 -7.07
N PHE A 112 -2.11 -9.63 -7.39
CA PHE A 112 -1.49 -8.31 -7.19
C PHE A 112 -2.08 -7.22 -8.10
N SER A 113 -2.58 -7.58 -9.28
CA SER A 113 -3.30 -6.63 -10.15
C SER A 113 -4.66 -6.25 -9.56
N LYS A 114 -5.39 -7.22 -9.00
CA LYS A 114 -6.66 -6.99 -8.30
C LYS A 114 -6.45 -6.14 -7.04
N ASP A 115 -5.49 -6.52 -6.20
CA ASP A 115 -5.17 -5.80 -4.96
C ASP A 115 -4.75 -4.35 -5.26
N TYR A 116 -4.01 -4.12 -6.35
CA TYR A 116 -3.70 -2.77 -6.83
C TYR A 116 -4.95 -2.00 -7.26
N ALA A 117 -5.83 -2.60 -8.06
CA ALA A 117 -7.05 -1.93 -8.53
C ALA A 117 -7.95 -1.53 -7.35
N GLU A 118 -8.18 -2.43 -6.41
CA GLU A 118 -8.96 -2.17 -5.19
C GLU A 118 -8.31 -1.07 -4.32
N ALA A 119 -6.97 -1.08 -4.19
CA ALA A 119 -6.26 -0.07 -3.43
C ALA A 119 -6.36 1.32 -4.06
N VAL A 120 -6.30 1.40 -5.40
CA VAL A 120 -6.43 2.67 -6.14
C VAL A 120 -7.86 3.19 -6.09
N GLU A 121 -8.86 2.33 -6.28
CA GLU A 121 -10.27 2.70 -6.16
C GLU A 121 -10.58 3.20 -4.74
N GLY A 122 -10.13 2.46 -3.72
CA GLY A 122 -10.28 2.87 -2.32
C GLY A 122 -9.54 4.17 -2.00
N LEU A 123 -8.40 4.43 -2.62
CA LEU A 123 -7.69 5.70 -2.50
C LEU A 123 -8.49 6.85 -3.12
N GLY A 124 -9.00 6.67 -4.35
CA GLY A 124 -9.80 7.68 -5.04
C GLY A 124 -11.05 8.03 -4.26
N ARG A 125 -11.80 7.00 -3.82
CA ARG A 125 -12.98 7.18 -2.99
C ARG A 125 -12.70 7.96 -1.69
N ARG A 126 -11.66 7.59 -0.94
CA ARG A 126 -11.28 8.33 0.28
C ARG A 126 -10.92 9.79 0.00
N MET A 127 -10.26 10.06 -1.13
CA MET A 127 -9.90 11.41 -1.52
C MET A 127 -11.15 12.25 -1.83
N LEU A 128 -12.11 11.69 -2.57
CA LEU A 128 -13.38 12.33 -2.87
C LEU A 128 -14.25 12.53 -1.63
N GLU A 129 -14.29 11.54 -0.72
CA GLU A 129 -14.96 11.66 0.58
C GLU A 129 -14.39 12.82 1.40
N GLU A 130 -13.06 12.97 1.45
CA GLU A 130 -12.42 14.09 2.17
C GLU A 130 -12.69 15.44 1.52
N VAL A 131 -12.72 15.52 0.19
CA VAL A 131 -13.09 16.75 -0.54
C VAL A 131 -14.54 17.13 -0.22
N ASN A 132 -15.47 16.18 -0.24
CA ASN A 132 -16.86 16.42 0.15
C ASN A 132 -16.98 16.89 1.60
N ARG A 133 -16.30 16.22 2.55
CA ARG A 133 -16.27 16.66 3.95
C ARG A 133 -15.67 18.05 4.12
N ALA A 134 -14.68 18.42 3.31
CA ALA A 134 -14.09 19.75 3.34
C ALA A 134 -15.08 20.81 2.82
N ARG A 135 -15.82 20.49 1.76
CA ARG A 135 -16.89 21.33 1.22
C ARG A 135 -18.02 21.55 2.23
N ASP A 136 -18.55 20.48 2.82
CA ASP A 136 -19.63 20.55 3.81
C ASP A 136 -19.25 21.43 5.01
N ARG A 137 -17.98 21.36 5.46
CA ARG A 137 -17.46 22.21 6.55
C ARG A 137 -17.45 23.69 6.19
N VAL A 138 -17.13 24.04 4.95
CA VAL A 138 -17.15 25.43 4.47
C VAL A 138 -18.59 25.92 4.38
N GLU A 139 -19.51 25.12 3.84
CA GLU A 139 -20.93 25.48 3.74
C GLU A 139 -21.57 25.66 5.13
N ALA A 140 -21.30 24.75 6.08
CA ALA A 140 -21.79 24.85 7.46
C ALA A 140 -21.15 26.02 8.25
N GLY A 141 -19.86 26.28 8.03
CA GLY A 141 -19.15 27.41 8.66
C GLY A 141 -19.57 28.77 8.10
N SER A 142 -19.97 28.84 6.83
CA SER A 142 -20.49 30.05 6.21
C SER A 142 -21.85 30.46 6.77
N ALA A 143 -22.66 29.51 7.27
CA ALA A 143 -23.95 29.79 7.88
C ALA A 143 -23.84 30.43 9.29
N THR A 144 -22.67 30.34 9.93
CA THR A 144 -22.44 30.83 11.31
C THR A 144 -21.55 32.08 11.38
N THR A 145 -20.95 32.54 10.28
CA THR A 145 -19.94 33.61 10.28
C THR A 145 -20.41 34.98 9.79
N ASP A 146 -21.68 35.15 9.38
CA ASP A 146 -22.19 36.47 8.96
C ASP A 146 -22.55 37.41 10.13
N ILE A 147 -22.32 36.99 11.38
CA ILE A 147 -22.48 37.82 12.59
C ILE A 147 -21.13 38.46 13.01
N GLY A 148 -20.01 38.04 12.39
CA GLY A 148 -18.64 38.35 12.85
C GLY A 148 -17.83 39.30 11.98
N ARG A 149 -18.43 40.01 11.01
CA ARG A 149 -17.75 41.13 10.32
C ARG A 149 -17.73 42.37 11.23
N GLY A 150 -17.04 42.22 12.36
CA GLY A 150 -16.71 43.30 13.27
C GLY A 150 -15.85 44.33 12.55
N ASN A 151 -16.47 45.46 12.22
CA ASN A 151 -16.09 46.82 12.57
C ASN A 151 -14.59 47.20 12.77
N PHE A 152 -13.63 46.60 12.06
CA PHE A 152 -12.24 47.10 12.07
C PHE A 152 -12.13 48.53 11.52
N SER A 153 -13.11 48.98 10.74
CA SER A 153 -13.12 50.33 10.17
C SER A 153 -13.49 51.43 11.16
N ALA A 154 -14.23 51.14 12.24
CA ALA A 154 -14.60 52.19 13.21
C ALA A 154 -13.46 52.50 14.19
N GLU A 155 -12.73 51.47 14.65
CA GLU A 155 -11.62 51.64 15.59
C GLU A 155 -10.44 52.40 14.95
N VAL A 156 -10.16 52.15 13.67
CA VAL A 156 -9.06 52.83 12.94
C VAL A 156 -9.38 54.30 12.64
N VAL A 157 -10.67 54.65 12.44
CA VAL A 157 -11.07 56.05 12.24
C VAL A 157 -11.00 56.84 13.55
N GLU A 158 -11.39 56.24 14.69
CA GLU A 158 -11.29 56.92 16.00
C GLU A 158 -9.84 57.23 16.43
N VAL A 159 -8.87 56.42 15.99
CA VAL A 159 -7.44 56.65 16.28
C VAL A 159 -6.84 57.76 15.40
N LEU A 160 -7.35 57.95 14.18
CA LEU A 160 -6.88 58.99 13.26
C LEU A 160 -7.49 60.38 13.51
N GLU A 161 -8.62 60.47 14.20
CA GLU A 161 -9.22 61.76 14.58
C GLU A 161 -8.71 62.30 15.93
N ARG A 162 -7.84 61.56 16.64
CA ARG A 162 -7.19 61.97 17.90
C ARG A 162 -5.70 62.27 17.80
N ALA A 163 -5.10 62.18 16.61
CA ALA A 163 -3.69 62.54 16.35
C ALA A 163 -3.58 63.91 15.68
#